data_AF-A0A8H9AIF0-F1
#
_entry.id   AF-A0A8H9AIF0-F1
#
_cell.length_a   1.000
_cell.length_b   1.000
_cell.length_c   1.000
_cell.angle_alpha   90.00
_cell.angle_beta   90.00
_cell.angle_gamma   90.00
#
_symmetry.space_group_name_H-M   'P 1'
#
loop_
_entity.id
_entity.type
_entity.pdbx_description
1 polymer ?
#
loop_
_entity_poly.entity_id
_entity_poly.type
_entity_poly.pdbx_seq_one_letter_code
_entity_poly.pdbx_strand_id
1 'polypeptide(L)' 'MHKQQHPVVLPKLKVLSRIDEQRLTPYQRGMYHGLSEMLEQVKAAMVRADVKYQESKNA' A
#
# COMPACT_ATOMS: atom_id res chain seq x y z
N MET A 1 23.29 7.42 -21.79
CA MET A 1 22.19 8.17 -21.14
C MET A 1 21.76 7.42 -19.90
N HIS A 2 22.19 7.83 -18.71
CA HIS A 2 21.72 7.22 -17.46
C HIS A 2 20.38 7.87 -17.10
N LYS A 3 19.26 7.21 -17.42
CA LYS A 3 17.97 7.59 -16.86
C LYS A 3 18.08 7.37 -15.35
N GLN A 4 18.04 8.45 -14.57
CA GLN A 4 17.81 8.34 -13.13
C GLN A 4 16.47 7.65 -12.95
N GLN A 5 16.50 6.35 -12.63
CA GLN A 5 15.31 5.60 -12.28
C GLN A 5 14.89 6.08 -10.89
N HIS A 6 13.95 7.01 -10.84
CA HIS A 6 13.29 7.37 -9.59
C HIS A 6 12.50 6.15 -9.11
N PRO A 7 12.66 5.72 -7.85
CA PRO A 7 11.91 4.60 -7.32
C PRO A 7 10.41 4.95 -7.33
N VAL A 8 9.59 3.98 -7.71
CA VAL A 8 8.14 4.13 -7.61
C VAL A 8 7.75 4.28 -6.15
N VAL A 9 6.86 5.23 -5.83
CA VAL A 9 6.39 5.45 -4.47
C VAL A 9 5.10 4.68 -4.27
N LEU A 10 5.13 3.65 -3.42
CA LEU A 10 3.91 2.95 -3.02
C LEU A 10 3.24 3.68 -1.86
N PRO A 11 1.94 4.00 -1.97
CA PRO A 11 1.22 4.58 -0.85
C PRO A 11 1.15 3.56 0.29
N LYS A 12 1.19 4.07 1.52
CA LYS A 12 1.08 3.26 2.72
C LYS A 12 -0.27 3.53 3.37
N LEU A 13 -1.03 2.47 3.63
CA LEU A 13 -2.25 2.60 4.41
C LEU A 13 -1.92 2.79 5.89
N LYS A 14 -2.70 3.65 6.54
CA LYS A 14 -2.64 3.80 7.99
C LYS A 14 -3.03 2.48 8.64
N VAL A 15 -2.10 1.90 9.39
CA VAL A 15 -2.39 0.69 10.19
C VAL A 15 -3.41 1.06 11.26
N LEU A 16 -4.58 0.45 11.18
CA LEU A 16 -5.63 0.63 12.19
C LEU A 16 -5.39 -0.29 13.38
N SER A 17 -5.69 0.22 14.59
CA SER A 17 -5.82 -0.64 15.75
C SER A 17 -7.09 -1.49 15.62
N ARG A 18 -7.16 -2.63 16.31
CA ARG A 18 -8.38 -3.45 16.33
C ARG A 18 -9.62 -2.65 16.78
N ILE A 19 -9.44 -1.72 17.72
CA ILE A 19 -10.52 -0.87 18.23
C ILE A 19 -11.01 0.10 17.14
N ASP A 20 -10.09 0.70 16.38
CA ASP A 20 -10.43 1.65 15.32
C ASP A 20 -11.09 0.95 14.12
N GLU A 21 -10.64 -0.25 13.78
CA GLU A 21 -11.24 -1.06 12.72
C GLU A 21 -12.68 -1.52 13.08
N GLN A 22 -12.94 -1.78 14.36
CA GLN A 22 -14.29 -2.10 14.84
C GLN A 22 -15.25 -0.91 14.75
N ARG A 23 -14.73 0.33 14.79
CA ARG A 23 -15.53 1.55 14.65
C ARG A 23 -15.90 1.88 13.20
N LEU A 24 -15.28 1.21 12.22
CA LEU A 24 -15.61 1.39 10.82
C LEU A 24 -16.97 0.79 10.48
N THR A 25 -17.70 1.44 9.57
CA THR A 25 -18.88 0.82 8.94
C THR A 25 -18.45 -0.41 8.12
N PRO A 26 -19.37 -1.35 7.82
CA PRO A 26 -19.05 -2.52 6.99
C PRO A 26 -18.42 -2.13 5.64
N TYR A 27 -18.92 -1.06 5.01
CA TYR A 27 -18.35 -0.54 3.76
C TYR A 27 -16.93 -0.03 3.93
N GLN A 28 -16.67 0.79 4.97
CA GLN A 28 -15.34 1.32 5.25
C GLN A 28 -14.33 0.22 5.56
N ARG A 29 -14.75 -0.81 6.31
CA ARG A 29 -13.93 -1.98 6.60
C ARG A 29 -13.59 -2.76 5.32
N GLY A 30 -14.59 -3.00 4.46
CA GLY A 30 -14.38 -3.64 3.17
C GLY A 30 -13.40 -2.87 2.28
N MET A 31 -13.56 -1.54 2.20
CA MET A 31 -12.63 -0.66 1.46
C MET A 31 -11.20 -0.73 2.03
N TYR A 32 -11.05 -0.69 3.35
CA TYR A 32 -9.74 -0.75 4.00
C TYR A 32 -9.02 -2.06 3.68
N HIS A 33 -9.67 -3.22 3.83
CA HIS A 33 -9.07 -4.51 3.51
C HIS A 33 -8.77 -4.65 2.01
N GLY A 34 -9.70 -4.27 1.14
CA GLY A 34 -9.50 -4.35 -0.30
C GLY A 34 -8.30 -3.51 -0.77
N LEU A 35 -8.14 -2.30 -0.22
CA LEU A 35 -6.97 -1.47 -0.50
C LEU A 35 -5.68 -2.10 0.05
N SER A 36 -5.73 -2.73 1.23
CA SER A 36 -4.58 -3.42 1.83
C SER A 36 -4.11 -4.59 0.96
N GLU A 37 -5.03 -5.46 0.55
CA GLU A 37 -4.74 -6.59 -0.34
C GLU A 37 -4.20 -6.12 -1.69
N MET A 38 -4.81 -5.07 -2.26
CA MET A 38 -4.33 -4.47 -3.51
C MET A 38 -2.87 -4.00 -3.40
N LEU A 39 -2.50 -3.31 -2.32
CA LEU A 39 -1.12 -2.84 -2.13
C LEU A 39 -0.12 -3.97 -1.95
N GLU A 40 -0.51 -5.05 -1.26
CA GLU A 40 0.33 -6.25 -1.14
C GLU A 40 0.57 -6.91 -2.50
N GLN A 41 -0.47 -7.02 -3.33
CA GLN A 41 -0.35 -7.59 -4.67
C GLN A 41 0.54 -6.73 -5.58
N VAL A 42 0.39 -5.41 -5.53
CA VAL A 42 1.25 -4.47 -6.29
C VAL A 42 2.70 -4.60 -5.81
N LYS A 43 2.95 -4.63 -4.50
CA LYS A 43 4.29 -4.84 -3.93
C LYS A 43 4.91 -6.15 -4.45
N ALA A 44 4.16 -7.25 -4.44
CA ALA A 44 4.61 -8.53 -4.95
C ALA A 44 4.89 -8.52 -6.47
N ALA A 45 4.08 -7.79 -7.25
CA ALA A 45 4.31 -7.61 -8.69
C ALA A 45 5.61 -6.83 -8.96
N MET A 46 5.87 -5.77 -8.20
CA MET A 46 7.08 -4.96 -8.35
C MET A 46 8.35 -5.72 -8.00
N VAL A 47 8.32 -6.51 -6.92
CA VAL A 47 9.43 -7.40 -6.56
C VAL A 47 9.70 -8.42 -7.68
N ARG A 48 8.65 -9.04 -8.24
CA ARG A 48 8.80 -9.99 -9.36
C ARG A 48 9.36 -9.36 -10.64
N ALA A 49 9.09 -8.08 -10.86
CA ALA A 49 9.54 -7.34 -12.03
C ALA A 49 10.89 -6.62 -11.82
N ASP A 50 11.57 -6.82 -10.69
CA ASP A 50 12.80 -6.12 -10.29
C ASP A 50 12.67 -4.57 -10.33
N VAL A 51 11.47 -4.07 -10.01
CA VAL A 51 11.20 -2.62 -9.96
C VAL A 51 11.52 -2.11 -8.56
N LYS A 52 12.49 -1.19 -8.48
CA LYS A 52 12.82 -0.48 -7.22
C LYS A 52 11.66 0.41 -6.79
N TYR A 53 11.23 0.27 -5.54
CA TYR A 53 10.18 1.10 -4.95
C TYR A 53 10.53 1.54 -3.53
N GLN A 54 9.85 2.59 -3.08
CA GLN A 54 9.90 3.10 -1.72
C GLN A 54 8.48 3.18 -1.15
N GLU A 55 8.31 2.84 0.12
CA GLU A 55 7.04 3.05 0.82
C GLU A 55 6.90 4.54 1.20
N SER A 56 5.73 5.12 0.94
CA SER A 56 5.41 6.48 1.36
C SER A 56 5.44 6.58 2.90
N LYS A 57 5.87 7.73 3.42
CA LYS A 57 5.64 8.06 4.84
C LYS A 57 4.13 8.21 5.04
N ASN A 58 3.61 7.75 6.19
CA ASN A 58 2.19 7.83 6.53
C ASN A 58 1.71 9.28 6.34
N ALA A 59 0.66 9.46 5.54
CA ALA A 59 -0.06 10.71 5.42
C ALA A 59 -1.05 10.87 6.60
#